data_AF-A0A661FT47-F1
#
_entry.id   AF-A0A661FT47-F1
#
_cell.length_a   1.000
_cell.length_b   1.000
_cell.length_c   1.000
_cell.angle_alpha   90.00
_cell.angle_beta   90.00
_cell.angle_gamma   90.00
#
_symmetry.space_group_name_H-M   'P 1'
#
loop_
_entity.id
_entity.type
_entity.pdbx_description
1 polymer ?
#
loop_
_entity_poly.entity_id
_entity_poly.type
_entity_poly.pdbx_seq_one_letter_code
_entity_poly.pdbx_strand_id
1 'polypeptide(L)' 'FQASYNNTNRLFNLLTGNLGYHTAHHYRQRLHWSKLPELHEKIKDRIPLELIRNANFVLAET' A
#
# COMPACT_ATOMS: atom_id res chain seq x y z
N PHE A 1 -5.53 11.32 -1.69
CA PHE A 1 -5.22 9.97 -2.20
C PHE A 1 -4.21 9.98 -3.36
N GLN A 2 -3.44 11.07 -3.56
CA GLN A 2 -2.52 11.21 -4.71
C GLN A 2 -1.04 11.32 -4.30
N ALA A 3 -0.72 11.11 -3.01
CA ALA A 3 0.60 11.45 -2.46
C ALA A 3 1.55 10.25 -2.31
N SER A 4 1.08 9.00 -2.48
CA SER A 4 1.90 7.81 -2.29
C SER A 4 1.48 6.65 -3.18
N TYR A 5 2.47 5.87 -3.61
CA TYR A 5 2.23 4.60 -4.30
C TYR A 5 1.81 3.52 -3.31
N ASN A 6 1.00 2.57 -3.80
CA ASN A 6 0.58 1.40 -3.04
C ASN A 6 1.05 0.14 -3.78
N ASN A 7 1.86 -0.69 -3.14
CA ASN A 7 2.27 -1.98 -3.69
C ASN A 7 1.41 -3.07 -3.08
N THR A 8 0.47 -3.63 -3.84
CA THR A 8 -0.50 -4.63 -3.34
C THR A 8 -0.01 -6.07 -3.49
N ASN A 9 1.25 -6.26 -3.91
CA ASN A 9 1.85 -7.59 -4.07
C ASN A 9 1.88 -8.36 -2.74
N ARG A 10 1.44 -9.63 -2.77
CA ARG A 10 1.31 -10.45 -1.56
C ARG A 10 2.66 -10.80 -0.94
N LEU A 11 3.66 -11.18 -1.75
CA LEU A 11 4.98 -11.55 -1.27
C LEU A 11 5.68 -10.34 -0.65
N PHE A 12 5.62 -9.19 -1.33
CA PHE A 12 6.14 -7.93 -0.81
C PHE A 12 5.54 -7.59 0.56
N ASN A 13 4.21 -7.60 0.69
CA ASN A 13 3.55 -7.23 1.93
C ASN A 13 3.76 -8.26 3.05
N LEU A 14 3.94 -9.54 2.73
CA LEU A 14 4.31 -10.56 3.71
C LEU A 14 5.72 -10.29 4.29
N LEU A 15 6.69 -10.01 3.42
CA LEU A 15 8.08 -9.77 3.82
C LEU A 15 8.29 -8.42 4.50
N THR A 16 7.45 -7.43 4.20
CA THR A 16 7.61 -6.04 4.67
C THR A 16 6.59 -5.63 5.73
N GLY A 17 5.77 -6.56 6.24
CA GLY A 17 4.78 -6.25 7.26
C GLY A 17 3.72 -5.24 6.78
N ASN A 18 3.18 -5.45 5.58
CA ASN A 18 2.14 -4.62 4.96
C ASN A 18 2.56 -3.18 4.60
N LEU A 19 3.86 -2.93 4.37
CA LEU A 19 4.37 -1.61 3.99
C LEU A 19 3.74 -1.07 2.69
N GLY A 20 3.31 -1.96 1.79
CA GLY A 20 2.77 -1.60 0.49
C GLY A 20 1.44 -0.87 0.54
N TYR A 21 0.71 -0.90 1.67
CA TYR A 21 -0.57 -0.20 1.83
C TYR A 21 -0.37 1.25 2.33
N HIS A 22 0.53 2.00 1.70
CA HIS A 22 1.03 3.28 2.19
C HIS A 22 -0.05 4.38 2.24
N THR A 23 -0.97 4.42 1.26
CA THR A 23 -2.08 5.38 1.33
C THR A 23 -3.04 5.04 2.48
N ALA A 24 -3.28 3.76 2.78
CA ALA A 24 -4.08 3.36 3.94
C ALA A 24 -3.40 3.77 5.25
N HIS A 25 -2.07 3.65 5.32
CA HIS A 25 -1.29 4.15 6.44
C HIS A 25 -1.46 5.66 6.60
N HIS A 26 -1.25 6.48 5.56
CA HIS A 26 -1.46 7.94 5.70
C HIS A 26 -2.90 8.33 6.01
N TYR A 27 -3.88 7.59 5.49
CA TYR A 27 -5.29 7.85 5.80
C TYR A 27 -5.63 7.57 7.28
N ARG A 28 -5.03 6.53 7.88
CA ARG A 28 -5.16 6.20 9.31
C ARG A 28 -3.82 5.77 9.92
N GLN A 29 -2.93 6.73 10.16
CA GLN A 29 -1.53 6.49 10.57
C GLN A 29 -1.34 5.72 11.88
N ARG A 30 -2.34 5.73 12.77
CA ARG A 30 -2.31 4.99 14.05
C ARG A 30 -2.92 3.59 13.96
N LEU A 31 -3.41 3.18 12.79
CA LEU A 31 -3.96 1.84 12.59
C LEU A 31 -2.83 0.82 12.61
N HIS A 32 -3.03 -0.28 13.33
CA HIS A 32 -2.07 -1.38 13.34
C HIS A 32 -1.87 -1.95 11.92
N TRP A 33 -0.61 -2.25 11.57
CA TRP A 33 -0.23 -2.65 10.21
C TRP A 33 -0.95 -3.90 9.70
N SER A 34 -1.37 -4.81 10.58
CA SER A 34 -2.16 -5.99 10.20
C SER A 34 -3.58 -5.66 9.69
N LYS A 35 -4.09 -4.47 9.98
CA LYS A 35 -5.42 -3.99 9.54
C LYS A 35 -5.37 -3.12 8.28
N LEU A 36 -4.17 -2.76 7.81
CA LEU A 36 -4.00 -1.96 6.61
C LEU A 36 -4.59 -2.60 5.34
N PRO A 37 -4.50 -3.92 5.09
CA PRO A 37 -5.13 -4.53 3.91
C PRO A 37 -6.65 -4.33 3.89
N GLU A 38 -7.31 -4.55 5.03
CA GLU A 38 -8.76 -4.36 5.16
C GLU A 38 -9.16 -2.90 4.94
N LEU A 39 -8.38 -1.95 5.47
CA LEU A 39 -8.60 -0.53 5.25
C LEU A 39 -8.36 -0.15 3.78
N HIS A 40 -7.33 -0.70 3.14
CA HIS A 40 -7.01 -0.42 1.75
C HIS A 40 -8.16 -0.81 0.83
N GLU A 41 -8.78 -1.97 1.01
CA GLU A 41 -9.95 -2.39 0.23
C GLU A 41 -11.12 -1.40 0.34
N LYS A 42 -11.35 -0.79 1.51
CA LYS A 42 -12.43 0.20 1.74
C LYS A 42 -12.17 1.56 1.09
N ILE A 43 -10.93 1.84 0.71
CA ILE A 43 -10.51 3.13 0.16
C ILE A 43 -9.94 3.02 -1.25
N LYS A 44 -9.80 1.81 -1.81
CA LYS A 44 -9.14 1.57 -3.11
C LYS A 44 -9.77 2.36 -4.25
N ASP A 45 -11.09 2.50 -4.25
CA ASP A 45 -11.83 3.23 -5.30
C ASP A 45 -11.55 4.75 -5.27
N ARG A 46 -10.89 5.24 -4.21
CA ARG A 46 -10.45 6.64 -4.07
C ARG A 46 -8.98 6.83 -4.46
N ILE A 47 -8.23 5.74 -4.70
CA ILE A 47 -6.82 5.77 -5.07
C ILE A 47 -6.74 5.72 -6.60
N PRO A 48 -6.12 6.71 -7.26
CA PRO A 48 -5.88 6.67 -8.69
C PRO A 48 -5.13 5.39 -9.13
N LEU A 49 -5.55 4.79 -10.24
CA LEU A 49 -5.02 3.50 -10.70
C LEU A 49 -3.52 3.55 -10.98
N GLU A 50 -3.00 4.68 -11.45
CA GLU A 50 -1.58 4.91 -11.71
C GLU A 50 -0.71 4.85 -10.44
N LEU A 51 -1.32 4.95 -9.26
CA LEU A 51 -0.63 4.82 -7.97
C LEU A 51 -0.67 3.40 -7.39
N ILE A 52 -1.33 2.45 -8.07
CA ILE A 52 -1.35 1.04 -7.67
C ILE A 52 -0.25 0.28 -8.41
N ARG A 53 0.55 -0.48 -7.66
CA ARG A 53 1.65 -1.31 -8.14
C ARG A 53 1.47 -2.75 -7.67
N ASN A 54 2.08 -3.67 -8.41
CA ASN A 54 2.14 -5.10 -8.05
C ASN A 54 3.54 -5.65 -8.37
N ALA A 55 4.54 -5.20 -7.61
CA ALA A 55 5.94 -5.60 -7.79
C ALA A 55 6.43 -6.43 -6.59
N ASN A 56 7.21 -7.48 -6.84
CA ASN A 56 7.79 -8.31 -5.76
C ASN A 56 8.85 -7.54 -4.96
N PHE A 57 9.61 -6.68 -5.63
CA PHE A 57 10.57 -5.75 -5.03
C PHE A 57 10.49 -4.41 -5.77
N VAL A 58 10.63 -3.30 -5.03
CA VAL A 58 10.75 -1.97 -5.62
C VAL A 58 12.24 -1.63 -5.61
N LEU A 59 12.90 -1.85 -6.74
CA LEU A 59 14.25 -1.34 -6.93
C LEU A 59 14.13 0.15 -7.27
N ALA A 60 14.86 0.99 -6.56
CA ALA A 60 15.09 2.35 -7.04
C ALA A 60 16.03 2.23 -8.24
N GLU A 61 15.59 2.67 -9.41
CA GLU A 61 16.55 2.89 -10.50
C GLU A 61 17.39 4.11 -10.11
N THR A 62 18.70 3.91 -10.10
CA THR A 62 19.71 4.93 -9.78
C THR A 62 19.96 5.87 -10.94
#